data_AF-A0A5C5YKV3-F1
#
_entry.id   AF-A0A5C5YKV3-F1
#
_cell.length_a   1.000
_cell.length_b   1.000
_cell.length_c   1.000
_cell.angle_alpha   90.00
_cell.angle_beta   90.00
_cell.angle_gamma   90.00
#
_symmetry.space_group_name_H-M   'P 1'
#
loop_
_entity.id
_entity.type
_entity.pdbx_description
1 polymer ?
#
loop_
_entity_poly.entity_id
_entity_poly.type
_entity_poly.pdbx_seq_one_letter_code
_entity_poly.pdbx_strand_id
1 'polypeptide(L)'
;MAERPYDENEERKRYIWRHFPDAVRPHECIPHPDAVEAALPEHHREAFRRYYNAIGSSDSPAPLPPDLESLVTRIQADIETASLDAAVGDREFDIHRCAQCNRILQSPSAQQCLWCGHDWH
;
A
#
# COMPACT_ATOMS: atom_id res chain seq x y z
N MET A 1 -4.24 18.81 -11.57
CA MET A 1 -3.05 17.94 -11.38
C MET A 1 -3.18 17.32 -10.01
N ALA A 2 -3.02 15.99 -9.91
CA ALA A 2 -3.80 15.12 -9.03
C ALA A 2 -3.88 15.51 -7.54
N GLU A 3 -5.14 15.47 -7.04
CA GLU A 3 -5.68 15.78 -5.72
C GLU A 3 -5.30 14.78 -4.59
N ARG A 4 -4.20 14.03 -4.71
CA ARG A 4 -3.81 13.03 -3.69
C ARG A 4 -2.54 13.43 -2.93
N PRO A 5 -2.49 13.26 -1.60
CA PRO A 5 -1.28 13.50 -0.82
C PRO A 5 -0.15 12.55 -1.25
N TYR A 6 1.09 13.03 -1.14
CA TYR A 6 2.27 12.20 -1.40
C TYR A 6 2.51 11.25 -0.23
N ASP A 7 2.63 9.96 -0.52
CA ASP A 7 3.02 8.92 0.42
C ASP A 7 4.18 8.13 -0.20
N GLU A 8 5.35 8.22 0.42
CA GLU A 8 6.59 7.61 -0.06
C GLU A 8 6.48 6.08 -0.16
N ASN A 9 5.85 5.43 0.83
CA ASN A 9 5.73 3.98 0.88
C ASN A 9 4.80 3.49 -0.21
N GLU A 10 3.67 4.17 -0.39
CA GLU A 10 2.71 3.89 -1.46
C GLU A 10 3.33 4.05 -2.85
N GLU A 11 4.10 5.11 -3.09
CA GLU A 11 4.74 5.32 -4.39
C GLU A 11 5.88 4.33 -4.63
N ARG A 12 6.65 3.97 -3.58
CA ARG A 12 7.66 2.90 -3.67
C ARG A 12 7.02 1.56 -4.01
N LYS A 13 5.94 1.16 -3.33
CA LYS A 13 5.17 -0.06 -3.62
C LYS A 13 4.73 -0.09 -5.08
N ARG A 14 4.07 0.97 -5.54
CA ARG A 14 3.60 1.09 -6.94
C ARG A 14 4.74 1.02 -7.94
N TYR A 15 5.86 1.67 -7.66
CA TYR A 15 7.02 1.66 -8.55
C TYR A 15 7.61 0.26 -8.68
N ILE A 16 7.83 -0.42 -7.54
CA ILE A 16 8.40 -1.77 -7.50
C ILE A 16 7.50 -2.76 -8.24
N TRP A 17 6.21 -2.80 -7.93
CA TRP A 17 5.29 -3.73 -8.60
C TRP A 17 5.15 -3.48 -10.10
N ARG A 18 5.29 -2.22 -10.54
CA ARG A 18 5.14 -1.85 -11.94
C ARG A 18 6.38 -2.19 -12.77
N HIS A 19 7.56 -1.92 -12.22
CA HIS A 19 8.82 -1.94 -12.98
C HIS A 19 9.71 -3.13 -12.63
N PHE A 20 9.44 -3.83 -11.53
CA PHE A 20 10.17 -5.02 -11.09
C PHE A 20 9.22 -6.18 -10.74
N PRO A 21 8.36 -6.63 -11.68
CA PRO A 21 7.35 -7.67 -11.42
C PRO A 21 7.95 -9.05 -11.09
N ASP A 22 9.22 -9.28 -11.43
CA ASP A 22 9.96 -10.50 -11.09
C ASP A 22 10.50 -10.47 -9.66
N ALA A 23 10.54 -9.30 -9.02
CA ALA A 23 11.00 -9.17 -7.64
C ALA A 23 9.91 -9.56 -6.64
N VAL A 24 8.69 -9.08 -6.87
CA VAL A 24 7.52 -9.28 -6.02
C VAL A 24 6.25 -8.84 -6.75
N ARG A 25 5.18 -9.60 -6.62
CA ARG A 25 3.88 -9.31 -7.21
C ARG A 25 2.93 -8.77 -6.15
N PRO A 26 1.97 -7.88 -6.52
CA PRO A 26 1.04 -7.29 -5.56
C PRO A 26 0.29 -8.32 -4.69
N HIS A 27 -0.12 -9.45 -5.28
CA HIS A 27 -0.87 -10.47 -4.55
C HIS A 27 -0.06 -11.23 -3.50
N GLU A 28 1.27 -11.18 -3.58
CA GLU A 28 2.17 -11.78 -2.59
C GLU A 28 2.30 -10.91 -1.34
N CYS A 29 1.89 -9.63 -1.44
CA CYS A 29 1.90 -8.67 -0.34
C CYS A 29 0.51 -8.42 0.27
N ILE A 30 -0.56 -9.04 -0.25
CA ILE A 30 -1.91 -8.84 0.28
C ILE A 30 -1.97 -9.35 1.73
N PRO A 31 -2.29 -8.49 2.71
CA PRO A 31 -2.37 -8.89 4.12
C PRO A 31 -3.42 -9.99 4.32
N HIS A 32 -3.02 -11.09 4.98
CA HIS A 32 -3.99 -12.09 5.41
C HIS A 32 -4.88 -11.52 6.53
N PRO A 33 -6.19 -11.82 6.55
CA PRO A 33 -7.12 -11.33 7.58
C PRO A 33 -6.67 -11.64 9.00
N ASP A 34 -6.12 -12.84 9.23
CA ASP A 34 -5.60 -13.23 10.55
C ASP A 34 -4.45 -12.33 11.02
N ALA A 35 -3.60 -11.86 10.11
CA ALA A 35 -2.50 -10.96 10.43
C ALA A 35 -3.03 -9.56 10.80
N VAL A 36 -4.04 -9.08 10.08
CA VAL A 36 -4.74 -7.83 10.40
C VAL A 36 -5.44 -7.93 11.76
N GLU A 37 -6.15 -9.03 12.02
CA GLU A 37 -6.82 -9.27 13.30
C GLU A 37 -5.83 -9.32 14.47
N ALA A 38 -4.69 -9.99 14.29
CA ALA A 38 -3.65 -10.07 15.32
C ALA A 38 -3.07 -8.70 15.69
N ALA A 39 -2.94 -7.79 14.71
CA ALA A 39 -2.45 -6.43 14.91
C ALA A 39 -3.50 -5.46 15.49
N LEU A 40 -4.80 -5.82 15.44
CA LEU A 40 -5.85 -4.99 16.02
C LEU A 40 -5.87 -5.04 17.56
N PRO A 41 -6.24 -3.92 18.22
CA PRO A 41 -6.58 -3.92 19.64
C PRO A 41 -7.68 -4.94 19.95
N GLU A 42 -7.59 -5.60 21.10
CA GLU A 42 -8.48 -6.71 21.46
C GLU A 42 -9.97 -6.38 21.33
N HIS A 43 -10.38 -5.19 21.76
CA HIS A 43 -11.77 -4.74 21.71
C HIS A 43 -12.32 -4.52 20.29
N HIS A 44 -11.46 -4.44 19.27
CA HIS A 44 -11.86 -4.33 17.87
C HIS A 44 -11.88 -5.67 17.11
N ARG A 45 -11.24 -6.72 17.65
CA ARG A 45 -11.08 -8.01 16.95
C ARG A 45 -12.40 -8.68 16.63
N GLU A 46 -13.36 -8.66 17.55
CA GLU A 46 -14.67 -9.28 17.32
C GLU A 46 -15.47 -8.58 16.21
N ALA A 47 -15.48 -7.24 16.21
CA ALA A 47 -16.14 -6.46 15.16
C ALA A 47 -15.51 -6.72 13.78
N PHE A 48 -14.18 -6.75 13.72
CA PHE A 48 -13.45 -7.09 12.49
C PHE A 48 -13.76 -8.51 12.01
N ARG A 49 -13.73 -9.51 12.91
CA ARG A 49 -14.01 -10.91 12.58
C ARG A 49 -15.43 -11.09 12.02
N ARG A 50 -16.42 -10.43 12.62
CA ARG A 50 -17.82 -10.46 12.13
C ARG A 50 -17.93 -9.85 10.73
N TYR A 51 -17.30 -8.70 10.52
CA TYR A 51 -17.27 -8.04 9.21
C TYR A 51 -16.65 -8.95 8.15
N TYR A 52 -15.46 -9.51 8.42
CA TYR A 52 -14.73 -10.31 7.46
C TYR A 52 -15.45 -11.63 7.12
N ASN A 53 -16.00 -12.31 8.13
CA ASN A 53 -16.77 -13.53 7.91
C ASN A 53 -18.02 -13.30 7.06
N ALA A 54 -18.63 -12.12 7.15
CA ALA A 54 -19.80 -11.77 6.36
C ALA A 54 -19.46 -11.46 4.89
N ILE A 55 -18.25 -10.96 4.57
CA ILE A 55 -17.80 -10.77 3.17
C ILE A 55 -17.81 -12.10 2.38
N GLY A 56 -17.51 -13.22 3.03
CA GLY A 56 -17.55 -14.55 2.42
C GLY A 56 -18.95 -15.18 2.37
N SER A 57 -19.96 -14.51 2.91
CA SER A 57 -21.34 -14.99 2.96
C SER A 57 -22.19 -14.34 1.88
N SER A 58 -23.38 -14.90 1.60
CA SER A 58 -24.36 -14.24 0.71
C SER A 58 -24.96 -12.95 1.31
N ASP A 59 -24.76 -12.70 2.60
CA ASP A 59 -25.19 -11.48 3.27
C ASP A 59 -24.15 -10.38 3.09
N SER A 60 -24.64 -9.17 2.81
CA SER A 60 -23.78 -7.99 2.78
C SER A 60 -23.35 -7.65 4.21
N PRO A 61 -22.04 -7.53 4.51
CA PRO A 61 -21.57 -7.22 5.85
C PRO A 61 -22.08 -5.86 6.31
N ALA A 62 -22.43 -5.75 7.59
CA ALA A 62 -22.60 -4.44 8.20
C ALA A 62 -21.26 -3.68 8.10
N PRO A 63 -21.26 -2.38 7.73
CA PRO A 63 -20.03 -1.62 7.60
C PRO A 63 -19.29 -1.54 8.93
N LEU A 64 -17.95 -1.48 8.87
CA LEU A 64 -17.14 -1.20 10.04
C LEU A 64 -17.43 0.23 10.55
N PRO A 65 -17.34 0.46 11.87
CA PRO A 65 -17.25 1.82 12.40
C PRO A 65 -16.12 2.61 11.72
N PRO A 66 -16.29 3.91 11.40
CA PRO A 66 -15.29 4.68 10.64
C PRO A 66 -13.89 4.73 11.28
N ASP A 67 -13.82 4.73 12.61
CA ASP A 67 -12.58 4.66 13.37
C ASP A 67 -11.88 3.31 13.19
N LEU A 68 -12.65 2.22 13.22
CA LEU A 68 -12.13 0.87 12.98
C LEU A 68 -11.73 0.68 11.51
N GLU A 69 -12.51 1.18 10.56
CA GLU A 69 -12.17 1.15 9.13
C GLU A 69 -10.84 1.86 8.85
N SER A 70 -10.65 3.06 9.43
CA SER A 70 -9.41 3.83 9.30
C SER A 70 -8.22 3.10 9.93
N LEU A 71 -8.44 2.43 11.07
CA LEU A 71 -7.42 1.64 11.75
C LEU A 71 -7.04 0.40 10.94
N VAL A 72 -8.03 -0.35 10.44
CA VAL A 72 -7.83 -1.53 9.58
C VAL A 72 -7.07 -1.15 8.32
N THR A 73 -7.45 -0.06 7.67
CA THR A 73 -6.77 0.44 6.46
C THR A 73 -5.29 0.72 6.73
N ARG A 74 -4.98 1.35 7.87
CA ARG A 74 -3.59 1.63 8.27
C ARG A 74 -2.80 0.36 8.55
N ILE A 75 -3.37 -0.56 9.34
CA ILE A 75 -2.74 -1.85 9.65
C ILE A 75 -2.48 -2.66 8.39
N GLN A 76 -3.44 -2.68 7.45
CA GLN A 76 -3.25 -3.34 6.16
C GLN A 76 -2.09 -2.73 5.38
N ALA A 77 -2.02 -1.40 5.29
CA ALA A 77 -0.92 -0.71 4.61
C ALA A 77 0.44 -1.00 5.27
N ASP A 78 0.49 -1.09 6.60
CA ASP A 78 1.71 -1.41 7.37
C ASP A 78 2.16 -2.86 7.11
N ILE A 79 1.24 -3.83 7.17
CA ILE A 79 1.53 -5.24 6.90
C ILE A 79 1.98 -5.44 5.45
N GLU A 80 1.30 -4.80 4.50
CA GLU A 80 1.65 -4.87 3.09
C GLU A 80 3.06 -4.29 2.84
N THR A 81 3.39 -3.17 3.48
CA THR A 81 4.73 -2.56 3.40
C THR A 81 5.80 -3.49 3.98
N ALA A 82 5.55 -4.06 5.16
CA ALA A 82 6.45 -5.02 5.78
C ALA A 82 6.62 -6.29 4.92
N SER A 83 5.55 -6.76 4.28
CA SER A 83 5.57 -7.93 3.40
C SER A 83 6.37 -7.64 2.12
N LEU A 84 6.21 -6.45 1.55
CA LEU A 84 7.05 -6.00 0.44
C LEU A 84 8.51 -5.97 0.86
N ASP A 85 8.84 -5.33 1.98
CA ASP A 85 10.22 -5.20 2.46
C ASP A 85 10.87 -6.56 2.70
N ALA A 86 10.13 -7.52 3.27
CA ALA A 86 10.59 -8.88 3.43
C ALA A 86 10.81 -9.61 2.09
N ALA A 87 9.90 -9.42 1.12
CA ALA A 87 9.98 -10.06 -0.20
C ALA A 87 11.14 -9.52 -1.03
N VAL A 88 11.42 -8.21 -0.94
CA VAL A 88 12.53 -7.61 -1.67
C VAL A 88 13.88 -7.82 -0.99
N GLY A 89 13.91 -7.96 0.33
CA GLY A 89 15.14 -8.16 1.11
C GLY A 89 16.15 -7.03 0.88
N ASP A 90 17.43 -7.40 0.72
CA ASP A 90 18.54 -6.46 0.50
C ASP A 90 18.72 -6.05 -0.98
N ARG A 91 17.75 -6.36 -1.87
CA ARG A 91 17.86 -6.01 -3.28
C ARG A 91 17.82 -4.49 -3.46
N GLU A 92 18.79 -3.96 -4.18
CA GLU A 92 18.79 -2.56 -4.59
C GLU A 92 17.92 -2.38 -5.85
N PHE A 93 16.98 -1.45 -5.80
CA PHE A 93 16.14 -1.06 -6.93
C PHE A 93 16.57 0.32 -7.40
N ASP A 94 16.76 0.47 -8.72
CA ASP A 94 16.98 1.77 -9.34
C ASP A 94 15.65 2.56 -9.37
N ILE A 95 15.29 3.16 -8.23
CA ILE A 95 14.09 3.98 -8.08
C ILE A 95 14.39 5.41 -8.48
N HIS A 96 13.87 5.81 -9.64
CA HIS A 96 14.11 7.16 -10.17
C HIS A 96 13.30 8.21 -9.41
N ARG A 97 13.95 9.33 -9.08
CA ARG A 97 13.38 10.44 -8.30
C ARG A 97 13.52 11.75 -9.05
N CYS A 98 12.58 12.67 -8.80
CA CYS A 98 12.67 14.02 -9.32
C CYS A 98 13.82 14.80 -8.68
N ALA A 99 14.71 15.39 -9.48
CA ALA A 99 15.81 16.22 -8.97
C ALA A 99 15.35 17.46 -8.17
N GLN A 100 14.14 17.98 -8.44
CA GLN A 100 13.64 19.20 -7.80
C GLN A 100 12.89 18.93 -6.48
N CYS A 101 12.08 17.88 -6.41
CA CYS A 101 11.25 17.59 -5.22
C CYS A 101 11.58 16.28 -4.51
N ASN A 102 12.56 15.52 -5.03
CA ASN A 102 13.01 14.21 -4.53
C ASN A 102 11.92 13.12 -4.42
N ARG A 103 10.72 13.36 -4.98
CA ARG A 103 9.63 12.38 -5.02
C ARG A 103 9.87 11.33 -6.10
N ILE A 104 9.41 10.11 -5.84
CA ILE A 104 9.50 8.97 -6.77
C ILE A 104 8.73 9.31 -8.06
N LEU A 105 9.36 9.06 -9.20
CA LEU A 105 8.76 9.25 -10.52
C LEU A 105 7.82 8.10 -10.85
N GLN A 106 6.81 8.33 -11.69
CA GLN A 106 5.88 7.26 -12.08
C GLN A 106 6.55 6.18 -12.97
N SER A 107 7.61 6.57 -13.69
CA SER A 107 8.37 5.73 -14.61
C SER A 107 9.85 6.16 -14.63
N PRO A 108 10.80 5.23 -14.80
CA PRO A 108 12.20 5.59 -15.10
C PRO A 108 12.33 6.46 -16.37
N SER A 109 11.42 6.30 -17.33
CA SER A 109 11.40 7.05 -18.58
C SER A 109 10.60 8.37 -18.51
N ALA A 110 10.27 8.85 -17.31
CA ALA A 110 9.50 10.09 -17.16
C ALA A 110 10.35 11.29 -17.59
N GLN A 111 9.77 12.16 -18.43
CA GLN A 111 10.37 13.44 -18.85
C GLN A 111 9.86 14.61 -18.01
N GLN A 112 8.84 14.38 -17.18
CA GLN A 112 8.25 15.37 -16.31
C GLN A 112 7.85 14.75 -14.97
N CYS A 113 8.05 15.49 -13.89
CA CYS A 113 7.57 15.13 -12.56
C CYS A 113 6.10 15.50 -12.40
N LEU A 114 5.23 14.50 -12.29
CA LEU A 114 3.80 14.71 -12.07
C LEU A 114 3.44 15.27 -10.67
N TRP A 115 4.43 15.35 -9.77
CA TRP A 115 4.25 15.87 -8.41
C TRP A 115 4.50 17.37 -8.28
N CYS A 116 5.53 17.91 -8.95
CA CYS A 116 5.88 19.32 -8.88
C CYS A 116 5.83 20.04 -10.24
N GLY A 117 5.59 19.31 -11.33
CA GLY A 117 5.57 19.84 -12.69
C GLY A 117 6.95 20.13 -13.29
N HIS A 118 8.04 19.82 -12.58
CA HIS A 118 9.39 20.00 -13.13
C HIS A 118 9.58 19.11 -14.35
N ASP A 119 10.12 19.68 -15.41
CA ASP A 119 10.31 19.06 -16.71
C ASP A 119 11.80 19.07 -17.06
N TRP A 120 12.29 17.96 -17.60
CA TRP A 120 13.67 17.81 -18.05
C TRP A 120 13.65 17.21 -19.47
N HIS A 121 13.58 18.11 -20.45
CA HIS A 121 13.77 17.83 -21.87
C HIS A 121 15.24 17.76 -22.28
#